data_AF-A0A660Q9G6-F1
#
_entry.id   AF-A0A660Q9G6-F1
#
_cell.length_a   1.000
_cell.length_b   1.000
_cell.length_c   1.000
_cell.angle_alpha   90.00
_cell.angle_beta   90.00
_cell.angle_gamma   90.00
#
_symmetry.space_group_name_H-M   'P 1'
#
loop_
_entity.id
_entity.type
_entity.pdbx_description
1 polymer ?
#
loop_
_entity_poly.entity_id
_entity_poly.type
_entity_poly.pdbx_seq_one_letter_code
_entity_poly.pdbx_strand_id
1 'polypeptide(L)' 'MGGRPGIAELILVLAVLLLLFGAKRLPELARALGRSLSEFRKGREEGEKSTGPEHVAPDAESKDSGSPDVRSNNAAPDGS' A
#
# COMPACT_ATOMS: atom_id res chain seq x y z
N MET A 1 14.94 24.00 -34.17
CA MET A 1 15.77 22.86 -34.62
C MET A 1 16.33 22.18 -33.37
N GLY A 2 15.62 21.20 -32.81
CA GLY A 2 16.02 20.54 -31.57
C GLY A 2 15.30 19.21 -31.49
N GLY A 3 15.83 18.22 -32.22
CA GLY A 3 15.31 16.86 -32.20
C GLY A 3 15.58 16.25 -30.84
N ARG A 4 14.55 15.69 -30.21
CA ARG A 4 14.72 14.88 -29.01
C ARG A 4 15.63 13.71 -29.39
N PRO A 5 16.61 13.35 -28.55
CA PRO A 5 17.49 12.24 -28.87
C PRO A 5 16.65 11.00 -29.15
N GLY A 6 16.96 10.34 -30.25
CA GLY A 6 16.26 9.14 -30.67
C GLY A 6 16.45 8.02 -29.64
N ILE A 7 15.59 7.01 -29.71
CA ILE A 7 15.69 5.83 -28.83
C ILE A 7 17.10 5.20 -28.91
N ALA A 8 17.70 5.18 -30.10
CA ALA A 8 19.06 4.66 -30.30
C ALA A 8 20.14 5.43 -29.53
N GLU A 9 20.08 6.77 -29.52
CA GLU A 9 21.02 7.62 -28.79
C GLU A 9 20.85 7.46 -27.27
N LEU A 10 19.61 7.36 -26.81
CA LEU A 10 19.30 7.04 -25.40
C LEU A 10 19.87 5.68 -24.97
N ILE A 11 19.75 4.65 -25.81
CA ILE A 11 20.32 3.33 -25.54
C ILE A 11 21.85 3.40 -25.48
N LEU A 12 22.49 4.17 -26.38
CA LEU A 12 23.95 4.32 -26.37
C LEU A 12 24.44 4.98 -25.06
N VAL A 13 23.79 6.05 -24.63
CA VAL A 13 24.12 6.74 -23.36
C VAL A 13 23.88 5.79 -22.17
N LEU A 14 22.75 5.07 -22.17
CA LEU A 14 22.45 4.10 -21.14
C LEU A 14 23.50 2.98 -21.10
N ALA A 15 23.95 2.49 -22.26
CA ALA A 15 24.99 1.46 -22.35
C ALA A 15 26.32 1.94 -21.75
N VAL A 16 26.73 3.20 -22.01
CA VAL A 16 27.94 3.78 -21.39
C VAL A 16 27.79 3.86 -19.86
N LEU A 17 26.64 4.33 -19.36
CA LEU A 17 26.37 4.36 -17.92
C LEU A 17 26.36 2.95 -17.31
N LEU A 18 25.80 1.97 -18.00
CA LEU A 18 25.81 0.57 -17.58
C LEU A 18 27.21 -0.04 -17.60
N LEU A 19 28.12 0.40 -18.48
CA LEU A 19 29.52 -0.02 -18.46
C LEU A 19 30.28 0.58 -17.27
N LEU A 20 30.05 1.85 -16.95
CA LEU A 20 30.73 2.54 -15.84
C LEU A 20 30.21 2.07 -14.47
N PHE A 21 28.89 2.04 -14.30
CA PHE A 21 28.24 1.69 -13.04
C PHE A 21 27.95 0.19 -12.92
N GLY A 22 27.77 -0.52 -14.04
CA GLY A 22 27.36 -1.92 -14.05
C GLY A 22 25.84 -2.11 -14.06
N ALA A 23 25.38 -3.18 -14.74
CA ALA A 23 23.96 -3.51 -14.85
C ALA A 23 23.24 -3.79 -13.52
N LYS A 24 24.00 -4.11 -12.46
CA LYS A 24 23.44 -4.34 -11.12
C LYS A 24 23.26 -3.07 -10.29
N ARG A 25 24.07 -2.02 -10.53
CA ARG A 25 24.05 -0.80 -9.70
C ARG A 25 22.90 0.14 -10.04
N LEU A 26 22.54 0.27 -11.32
CA LEU A 26 21.38 1.07 -11.74
C LEU A 26 20.06 0.65 -11.06
N PRO A 27 19.65 -0.64 -11.09
CA PRO A 27 18.41 -1.06 -10.42
C PRO A 27 18.50 -0.99 -8.90
N GLU A 28 19.70 -1.19 -8.32
CA GLU A 28 19.94 -1.05 -6.88
C GLU A 28 19.74 0.41 -6.43
N LEU A 29 20.32 1.37 -7.14
CA LEU A 29 20.13 2.80 -6.92
C LEU A 29 18.67 3.23 -7.13
N ALA A 30 18.03 2.76 -8.20
CA ALA A 30 16.63 3.06 -8.47
C ALA A 30 15.71 2.53 -7.36
N ARG A 31 15.96 1.32 -6.83
CA ARG A 31 15.21 0.77 -5.70
C ARG A 31 15.43 1.57 -4.42
N ALA A 32 16.65 1.97 -4.12
CA ALA A 32 16.97 2.79 -2.96
C ALA A 32 16.27 4.17 -3.03
N LEU A 33 16.39 4.85 -4.17
CA LEU A 33 15.73 6.13 -4.44
C LEU A 33 14.20 5.98 -4.43
N GLY A 34 13.67 4.91 -5.01
CA GLY A 34 12.23 4.63 -5.03
C GLY A 34 11.65 4.45 -3.64
N ARG A 35 12.34 3.73 -2.74
CA ARG A 35 11.93 3.63 -1.34
C ARG A 35 11.97 4.97 -0.62
N SER A 36 13.06 5.73 -0.79
CA SER A 36 13.16 7.07 -0.19
C SER A 36 12.05 8.01 -0.69
N LEU A 37 11.73 7.98 -1.98
CA LEU A 37 10.68 8.81 -2.56
C LEU A 37 9.29 8.35 -2.13
N SER A 38 9.08 7.04 -1.98
CA SER A 38 7.82 6.47 -1.49
C SER A 38 7.53 6.90 -0.05
N GLU A 39 8.51 6.77 0.85
CA GLU A 39 8.38 7.23 2.24
C GLU A 39 8.21 8.76 2.31
N PHE A 40 8.95 9.50 1.47
CA PHE A 40 8.78 10.94 1.37
C PHE A 40 7.37 11.34 0.93
N ARG A 41 6.80 10.64 -0.07
CA ARG A 41 5.46 10.93 -0.56
C ARG A 41 4.39 10.59 0.48
N LYS A 42 4.55 9.46 1.18
CA LYS A 42 3.68 9.06 2.30
C LYS A 42 3.70 10.10 3.43
N GLY A 43 4.89 10.54 3.86
CA GLY A 43 5.01 11.59 4.88
C GLY A 43 4.43 12.94 4.44
N ARG A 44 4.50 13.27 3.14
CA ARG A 44 3.81 14.46 2.60
C ARG A 44 2.30 14.33 2.64
N GLU A 45 1.75 13.19 2.21
CA GLU A 45 0.31 12.91 2.22
C GLU A 45 -0.26 12.88 3.66
N GLU A 46 0.50 12.34 4.63
CA GLU A 46 0.16 12.36 6.06
C GLU A 46 0.24 13.76 6.66
N GLY A 47 1.25 14.56 6.27
CA GLY A 47 1.38 15.95 6.67
C GLY A 47 0.24 16.84 6.14
N GLU A 48 -0.22 16.60 4.92
CA GLU A 48 -1.39 17.27 4.34
C GLU A 48 -2.71 16.80 4.97
N LYS A 49 -2.81 15.53 5.38
CA LYS A 49 -3.99 14.99 6.08
C LYS A 49 -4.09 15.41 7.56
N SER A 50 -2.98 15.82 8.18
CA SER A 50 -2.94 16.23 9.59
C SER A 50 -3.56 17.61 9.88
N THR A 51 -4.14 18.27 8.88
CA THR A 51 -5.02 19.45 9.07
C THR A 51 -6.52 19.13 8.94
N GLY A 52 -6.91 17.86 8.79
CA GLY A 52 -8.29 17.39 8.91
C GLY A 52 -8.57 16.84 10.32
N PRO A 53 -9.79 16.99 10.86
CA PRO A 53 -10.08 16.69 12.25
C PRO A 53 -9.79 15.23 12.54
N GLU A 54 -8.98 15.04 13.57
CA GLU A 54 -8.77 13.85 14.37
C GLU A 54 -9.95 12.85 14.26
N HIS A 55 -9.82 11.84 13.41
CA HIS A 55 -10.64 10.65 13.51
C HIS A 55 -10.05 9.81 14.63
N VAL A 56 -10.52 10.13 15.84
CA VAL A 56 -10.57 9.23 16.98
C VAL A 56 -11.10 7.90 16.44
N ALA A 57 -10.26 6.87 16.40
CA ALA A 57 -10.72 5.53 16.10
C ALA A 57 -11.73 5.13 17.19
N PRO A 58 -12.99 4.81 16.86
CA PRO A 58 -13.80 4.02 17.77
C PRO A 58 -13.23 2.61 17.75
N ASP A 59 -12.53 2.24 18.82
CA ASP A 59 -12.47 0.87 19.30
C ASP A 59 -13.89 0.29 19.37
N ALA A 60 -14.34 -0.40 18.31
CA ALA A 60 -15.45 -1.35 18.35
C ALA A 60 -15.61 -2.04 16.98
N GLU A 61 -14.93 -3.16 16.78
CA GLU A 61 -15.61 -4.30 16.14
C GLU A 61 -15.05 -5.62 16.67
N SER A 62 -15.48 -5.88 17.91
CA SER A 62 -15.70 -7.22 18.44
C SER A 62 -16.36 -8.11 17.39
N LYS A 63 -15.65 -9.19 17.03
CA LYS A 63 -16.27 -10.38 16.45
C LYS A 63 -17.24 -10.98 17.46
N ASP A 64 -18.49 -10.54 17.47
CA ASP A 64 -19.59 -11.32 18.04
C ASP A 64 -20.96 -10.78 17.61
N SER A 65 -21.44 -11.26 16.46
CA SER A 65 -22.87 -11.26 16.10
C SER A 65 -23.03 -12.27 14.95
N GLY A 66 -23.82 -13.32 15.01
CA GLY A 66 -24.63 -13.89 16.06
C GLY A 66 -25.24 -15.17 15.49
N SER A 67 -25.23 -16.26 16.25
CA SER A 67 -26.22 -17.32 16.06
C SER A 67 -27.44 -16.94 16.90
N PRO A 68 -28.63 -16.74 16.30
CA PRO A 68 -29.83 -16.44 17.07
C PRO A 68 -30.24 -17.65 17.91
N ASP A 69 -30.34 -17.38 19.20
CA ASP A 69 -31.05 -18.12 20.24
C ASP A 69 -32.47 -18.48 19.79
N VAL A 70 -32.86 -19.76 19.76
CA VAL A 70 -34.24 -20.17 20.08
C VAL A 70 -34.22 -21.57 20.70
N ARG A 71 -34.03 -21.59 22.02
CA ARG A 71 -34.36 -22.69 22.92
C ARG A 71 -35.90 -22.82 22.98
N SER A 72 -36.51 -23.47 21.99
CA SER A 72 -37.93 -23.84 22.03
C SER A 72 -38.11 -25.06 22.90
N ASN A 73 -38.23 -24.83 24.21
CA ASN A 73 -38.65 -25.80 25.19
C ASN A 73 -40.15 -26.08 25.00
N ASN A 74 -40.49 -27.17 24.33
CA ASN A 74 -41.77 -27.84 24.56
C ASN A 74 -41.49 -29.13 25.34
N ALA A 75 -41.48 -28.99 26.66
CA ALA A 75 -41.71 -30.11 27.56
C ALA A 75 -43.17 -30.56 27.42
N ALA A 76 -43.36 -31.87 27.53
CA ALA A 76 -44.60 -32.63 27.39
C ALA A 76 -45.75 -32.14 28.29
N PRO A 77 -47.02 -32.36 27.90
CA PRO A 77 -48.07 -32.67 28.87
C PRO A 77 -48.03 -34.16 29.24
N ASP A 78 -48.18 -34.42 30.53
CA ASP A 78 -48.35 -35.75 31.11
C ASP A 78 -49.66 -36.43 30.65
N GLY A 79 -49.80 -37.71 30.99
CA GLY A 79 -50.96 -38.52 30.65
C GLY A 79 -52.11 -38.38 31.62
N SER A 80 -53.32 -38.57 31.10
CA SER A 80 -54.51 -39.11 31.76
C SER A 80 -55.42 -39.75 30.72
#